data_AF-A0A1V9K100-F1
#
_entry.id   AF-A0A1V9K100-F1
#
_cell.length_a   1.000
_cell.length_b   1.000
_cell.length_c   1.000
_cell.angle_alpha   90.00
_cell.angle_beta   90.00
_cell.angle_gamma   90.00
#
_symmetry.space_group_name_H-M   'P 1'
#
loop_
_entity.id
_entity.type
_entity.pdbx_description
1 polymer ?
#
loop_
_entity_poly.entity_id
_entity_poly.type
_entity_poly.pdbx_seq_one_letter_code
_entity_poly.pdbx_strand_id
1 'polypeptide(L)'
;MSNPPKRTPLRSDAQRNRERILEVALAELTRSAQTPLSLIAKKACVGQGTFYRNFPSREALVLEVYRYEVQQVCDAAAQLLETGPPEVALREWMDRLARYAMAKAGLAGALREATAAGTLKSLAHGPLTEAVGRLLTACEEAGTIRPGVTTDDFMLAIAGLWLIDPHTDWQPRASRLLDLVMAGLRSGAPRRGSA
;
A
#
# COMPACT_ATOMS: atom_id res chain seq x y z
N MET A 1 -24.65 -31.18 34.92
CA MET A 1 -24.36 -29.73 35.03
C MET A 1 -23.28 -29.41 34.00
N SER A 2 -23.68 -28.92 32.83
CA SER A 2 -22.77 -28.65 31.70
C SER A 2 -22.28 -27.20 31.75
N ASN A 3 -20.96 -27.01 31.77
CA ASN A 3 -20.30 -25.70 31.67
C ASN A 3 -20.19 -25.31 30.19
N PRO A 4 -20.60 -24.10 29.74
CA PRO A 4 -20.45 -23.72 28.34
C PRO A 4 -19.00 -23.30 28.02
N PRO A 5 -18.51 -23.54 26.80
CA PRO A 5 -17.17 -23.12 26.40
C PRO A 5 -17.08 -21.59 26.30
N LYS A 6 -16.01 -21.02 26.88
CA LYS A 6 -15.65 -19.61 26.73
C LYS A 6 -15.47 -19.28 25.26
N ARG A 7 -16.33 -18.40 24.73
CA ARG A 7 -16.15 -17.74 23.43
C ARG A 7 -14.75 -17.12 23.37
N THR A 8 -14.14 -17.12 22.19
CA THR A 8 -12.89 -16.44 21.87
C THR A 8 -13.22 -15.17 21.07
N PRO A 9 -13.34 -13.97 21.67
CA PRO A 9 -13.56 -12.71 20.94
C PRO A 9 -12.32 -11.79 20.94
N LEU A 10 -11.32 -12.05 21.80
CA LEU A 10 -10.27 -11.08 22.13
C LEU A 10 -9.20 -10.85 21.05
N ARG A 11 -8.89 -11.86 20.23
CA ARG A 11 -7.85 -11.76 19.18
C ARG A 11 -8.30 -10.87 18.01
N SER A 12 -9.58 -10.94 17.66
CA SER A 12 -10.16 -10.15 16.57
C SER A 12 -10.24 -8.66 16.94
N ASP A 13 -10.58 -8.35 18.19
CA ASP A 13 -10.61 -6.97 18.68
C ASP A 13 -9.22 -6.36 18.81
N ALA A 14 -8.23 -7.14 19.28
CA ALA A 14 -6.84 -6.69 19.34
C ALA A 14 -6.27 -6.38 17.95
N GLN A 15 -6.57 -7.22 16.96
CA GLN A 15 -6.16 -7.02 15.57
C GLN A 15 -6.83 -5.77 14.97
N ARG A 16 -8.16 -5.63 15.08
CA ARG A 16 -8.87 -4.42 14.63
C ARG A 16 -8.37 -3.15 15.32
N ASN A 17 -8.02 -3.25 16.60
CA ASN A 17 -7.46 -2.13 17.34
C ASN A 17 -6.07 -1.75 16.82
N ARG A 18 -5.25 -2.73 16.48
CA ARG A 18 -3.95 -2.51 15.87
C ARG A 18 -4.08 -1.85 14.50
N GLU A 19 -4.93 -2.38 13.63
CA GLU A 19 -5.18 -1.81 12.29
C GLU A 19 -5.63 -0.36 12.37
N ARG A 20 -6.60 -0.06 13.24
CA ARG A 20 -7.05 1.33 13.48
C ARG A 20 -5.93 2.26 13.93
N ILE A 21 -5.03 1.78 14.79
CA ILE A 21 -3.86 2.57 15.21
C ILE A 21 -2.97 2.86 13.99
N LEU A 22 -2.71 1.86 13.15
CA LEU A 22 -1.83 2.00 11.99
C LEU A 22 -2.42 2.93 10.91
N GLU A 23 -3.73 2.84 10.65
CA GLU A 23 -4.45 3.76 9.75
C GLU A 23 -4.36 5.22 10.22
N VAL A 24 -4.65 5.45 11.51
CA VAL A 24 -4.56 6.79 12.11
C VAL A 24 -3.12 7.29 12.12
N ALA A 25 -2.16 6.43 12.46
CA ALA A 25 -0.76 6.77 12.45
C ALA A 25 -0.26 7.16 11.06
N LEU A 26 -0.64 6.41 10.02
CA LEU A 26 -0.33 6.73 8.63
C LEU A 26 -0.84 8.13 8.27
N ALA A 27 -2.14 8.38 8.48
CA ALA A 27 -2.76 9.66 8.12
C ALA A 27 -2.13 10.86 8.84
N GLU A 28 -1.76 10.70 10.11
CA GLU A 28 -1.19 11.78 10.90
C GLU A 28 0.31 12.00 10.62
N LEU A 29 1.08 10.93 10.48
CA LEU A 29 2.52 11.02 10.24
C LEU A 29 2.86 11.48 8.82
N THR A 30 2.01 11.18 7.82
CA THR A 30 2.16 11.73 6.46
C THR A 30 1.94 13.24 6.43
N ARG A 31 1.06 13.79 7.29
CA ARG A 31 0.87 15.25 7.39
C ARG A 31 1.99 15.92 8.18
N SER A 32 2.43 15.28 9.27
CA SER A 32 3.53 15.76 10.08
C SER A 32 4.22 14.60 10.77
N ALA A 33 5.48 14.35 10.37
CA ALA A 33 6.31 13.30 10.96
C ALA A 33 6.44 13.45 12.49
N GLN A 34 6.30 14.67 13.02
CA GLN A 34 6.50 15.00 14.43
C GLN A 34 5.22 14.89 15.26
N THR A 35 4.12 14.41 14.68
CA THR A 35 2.84 14.26 15.38
C THR A 35 3.02 13.47 16.69
N PRO A 36 2.57 13.97 17.86
CA PRO A 36 2.72 13.27 19.13
C PRO A 36 2.04 11.89 19.12
N LEU A 37 2.72 10.86 19.62
CA LEU A 37 2.17 9.50 19.72
C LEU A 37 0.91 9.44 20.59
N SER A 38 0.85 10.27 21.63
CA SER A 38 -0.32 10.40 22.49
C SER A 38 -1.55 10.92 21.74
N LEU A 39 -1.37 11.80 20.74
CA LEU A 39 -2.43 12.28 19.87
C LEU A 39 -2.94 11.17 18.94
N ILE A 40 -2.02 10.36 18.38
CA ILE A 40 -2.36 9.20 17.55
C ILE A 40 -3.17 8.19 18.36
N ALA A 41 -2.72 7.85 19.58
CA ALA A 41 -3.45 6.96 20.48
C ALA A 41 -4.88 7.47 20.78
N LYS A 42 -5.01 8.78 21.04
CA LYS A 42 -6.31 9.43 21.27
C LYS A 42 -7.22 9.34 20.04
N LYS A 43 -6.70 9.66 18.84
CA LYS A 43 -7.46 9.59 17.58
C LYS A 43 -7.84 8.15 17.20
N ALA A 44 -7.01 7.18 17.55
CA ALA A 44 -7.30 5.75 17.37
C ALA A 44 -8.26 5.20 18.44
N CYS A 45 -8.71 6.03 19.40
CA CYS A 45 -9.57 5.65 20.52
C CYS A 45 -8.97 4.50 21.37
N VAL A 46 -7.66 4.55 21.62
CA VAL A 46 -6.93 3.53 22.40
C VAL A 46 -6.29 4.14 23.64
N GLY A 47 -6.35 3.44 24.77
CA GLY A 47 -5.67 3.86 25.99
C GLY A 47 -4.14 3.90 25.83
N GLN A 48 -3.49 4.91 26.40
CA GLN A 48 -2.04 5.14 26.28
C GLN A 48 -1.22 3.91 26.68
N GLY A 49 -1.58 3.23 27.78
CA GLY A 49 -0.89 2.03 28.23
C GLY A 49 -0.95 0.88 27.21
N THR A 50 -2.07 0.71 26.51
CA THR A 50 -2.21 -0.29 25.43
C THR A 50 -1.41 0.13 24.20
N PHE A 51 -1.43 1.41 23.86
CA PHE A 51 -0.67 1.94 22.73
C PHE A 51 0.84 1.73 22.91
N TYR A 52 1.43 2.22 24.00
CA TYR A 52 2.88 2.14 24.22
C TYR A 52 3.38 0.71 24.43
N ARG A 53 2.54 -0.23 24.86
CA ARG A 53 2.88 -1.67 24.88
C ARG A 53 3.04 -2.26 23.48
N ASN A 54 2.25 -1.79 22.50
CA ASN A 54 2.31 -2.25 21.11
C ASN A 54 3.31 -1.45 20.27
N PHE A 55 3.53 -0.19 20.63
CA PHE A 55 4.36 0.78 19.91
C PHE A 55 5.22 1.56 20.91
N PRO A 56 6.31 0.94 21.41
CA PRO A 56 7.12 1.51 22.49
C PRO A 56 7.88 2.77 22.08
N SER A 57 8.12 2.96 20.78
CA SER A 57 8.78 4.15 20.23
C SER A 57 8.13 4.61 18.93
N ARG A 58 8.50 5.82 18.48
CA ARG A 58 8.02 6.37 17.21
C ARG A 58 8.53 5.54 16.04
N GLU A 59 9.79 5.13 16.10
CA GLU A 59 10.46 4.32 15.09
C GLU A 59 9.77 2.96 14.94
N ALA A 60 9.39 2.33 16.06
CA ALA A 60 8.62 1.10 16.07
C ALA A 60 7.24 1.27 15.42
N LEU A 61 6.54 2.39 15.70
CA LEU A 61 5.28 2.71 15.04
C LEU A 61 5.46 2.92 13.54
N VAL A 62 6.45 3.73 13.13
CA VAL A 62 6.72 4.04 11.72
C VAL A 62 7.04 2.78 10.92
N LEU A 63 7.83 1.86 11.49
CA LEU A 63 8.14 0.58 10.83
C LEU A 63 6.89 -0.29 10.66
N GLU A 64 6.02 -0.34 11.67
CA GLU A 64 4.77 -1.11 11.59
C GLU A 64 3.75 -0.48 10.64
N VAL A 65 3.66 0.85 10.59
CA VAL A 65 2.88 1.59 9.59
C VAL A 65 3.36 1.26 8.18
N TYR A 66 4.67 1.29 7.95
CA TYR A 66 5.27 0.94 6.66
C TYR A 66 4.94 -0.50 6.24
N ARG A 67 5.07 -1.48 7.15
CA ARG A 67 4.73 -2.89 6.89
C ARG A 67 3.26 -3.07 6.59
N TYR A 68 2.39 -2.40 7.33
CA TYR A 68 0.96 -2.46 7.13
C TYR A 68 0.57 -1.86 5.77
N GLU A 69 1.13 -0.71 5.42
CA GLU A 69 0.81 -0.04 4.16
C GLU A 69 1.26 -0.85 2.94
N VAL A 70 2.48 -1.41 2.95
CA VAL A 70 2.92 -2.27 1.83
C VAL A 70 2.04 -3.52 1.71
N GLN A 71 1.62 -4.13 2.83
CA GLN A 71 0.72 -5.28 2.82
C GLN A 71 -0.64 -4.93 2.22
N GLN A 72 -1.20 -3.77 2.57
CA GLN A 72 -2.47 -3.29 2.00
C GLN A 72 -2.38 -3.09 0.47
N VAL A 73 -1.25 -2.59 -0.03
CA VAL A 73 -1.04 -2.47 -1.48
C VAL A 73 -0.94 -3.85 -2.14
N CYS A 74 -0.23 -4.80 -1.54
CA CYS A 74 -0.14 -6.16 -2.07
C CYS A 74 -1.50 -6.87 -2.10
N ASP A 75 -2.25 -6.82 -1.00
CA ASP A 75 -3.55 -7.49 -0.86
C ASP A 75 -4.63 -6.89 -1.77
N ALA A 76 -4.52 -5.59 -2.07
CA ALA A 76 -5.45 -4.90 -2.94
C ALA A 76 -5.55 -5.52 -4.33
N ALA A 77 -4.48 -6.11 -4.87
CA ALA A 77 -4.50 -6.69 -6.21
C ALA A 77 -5.58 -7.77 -6.37
N ALA A 78 -5.67 -8.69 -5.40
CA ALA A 78 -6.68 -9.75 -5.43
C ALA A 78 -8.10 -9.19 -5.25
N GLN A 79 -8.29 -8.30 -4.28
CA GLN A 79 -9.60 -7.70 -3.98
C GLN A 79 -10.15 -6.88 -5.15
N LEU A 80 -9.28 -6.16 -5.87
CA LEU A 80 -9.68 -5.34 -7.00
C LEU A 80 -10.08 -6.19 -8.22
N LEU A 81 -9.40 -7.31 -8.44
CA LEU A 81 -9.76 -8.25 -9.50
C LEU A 81 -11.10 -8.95 -9.24
N GLU A 82 -11.50 -9.12 -7.98
CA GLU A 82 -12.81 -9.69 -7.62
C GLU A 82 -13.97 -8.74 -7.88
N THR A 83 -13.72 -7.43 -7.89
CA THR A 83 -14.77 -6.40 -7.83
C THR A 83 -14.96 -5.61 -9.12
N GLY A 84 -14.07 -5.75 -10.11
CA GLY A 84 -14.19 -5.02 -11.36
C GLY A 84 -13.30 -5.51 -12.51
N PRO A 85 -13.36 -4.83 -13.67
CA PRO A 85 -12.54 -5.16 -14.83
C PRO A 85 -11.03 -5.08 -14.52
N PRO A 86 -10.20 -6.00 -15.02
CA PRO A 86 -8.77 -6.05 -14.69
C PRO A 86 -7.99 -4.76 -14.94
N GLU A 87 -8.30 -4.04 -16.03
CA GLU A 87 -7.65 -2.78 -16.38
C GLU A 87 -8.04 -1.63 -15.45
N VAL A 88 -9.24 -1.68 -14.86
CA VAL A 88 -9.68 -0.75 -13.83
C VAL A 88 -8.99 -1.10 -12.50
N ALA A 89 -8.94 -2.39 -12.16
CA ALA A 89 -8.24 -2.91 -11.00
C ALA A 89 -6.75 -2.53 -11.01
N LEU A 90 -6.07 -2.70 -12.15
CA LEU A 90 -4.67 -2.31 -12.32
C LEU A 90 -4.47 -0.81 -12.10
N ARG A 91 -5.33 0.03 -12.68
CA ARG A 91 -5.23 1.49 -12.51
C ARG A 91 -5.45 1.89 -11.05
N GLU A 92 -6.45 1.32 -10.39
CA GLU A 92 -6.69 1.62 -8.97
C GLU A 92 -5.54 1.13 -8.09
N TRP A 93 -4.97 -0.03 -8.39
CA TRP A 93 -3.81 -0.55 -7.70
C TRP A 93 -2.59 0.36 -7.86
N MET A 94 -2.34 0.91 -9.06
CA MET A 94 -1.31 1.92 -9.30
C MET A 94 -1.51 3.17 -8.42
N ASP A 95 -2.75 3.62 -8.23
CA ASP A 95 -3.04 4.76 -7.34
C ASP A 95 -2.72 4.45 -5.87
N ARG A 96 -3.00 3.22 -5.42
CA ARG A 96 -2.63 2.75 -4.08
C ARG A 96 -1.11 2.71 -3.92
N LEU A 97 -0.40 2.20 -4.94
CA LEU A 97 1.05 2.17 -4.96
C LEU A 97 1.67 3.57 -4.93
N ALA A 98 1.12 4.53 -5.67
CA ALA A 98 1.59 5.92 -5.66
C ALA A 98 1.41 6.57 -4.28
N ARG A 99 0.26 6.37 -3.63
CA ARG A 99 0.02 6.84 -2.25
C ARG A 99 1.06 6.27 -1.29
N TYR A 100 1.32 4.97 -1.37
CA TYR A 100 2.35 4.31 -0.57
C TYR A 100 3.76 4.87 -0.83
N ALA A 101 4.13 5.08 -2.09
CA ALA A 101 5.44 5.65 -2.43
C ALA A 101 5.63 7.04 -1.80
N MET A 102 4.59 7.88 -1.81
CA MET A 102 4.63 9.22 -1.23
C MET A 102 4.64 9.20 0.30
N ALA A 103 3.83 8.34 0.93
CA ALA A 103 3.85 8.15 2.38
C ALA A 103 5.22 7.67 2.86
N LYS A 104 5.83 6.70 2.16
CA LYS A 104 7.20 6.25 2.40
C LYS A 104 8.21 7.39 2.30
N ALA A 105 8.11 8.22 1.26
CA ALA A 105 9.03 9.35 1.06
C ALA A 105 8.90 10.39 2.20
N GLY A 106 7.67 10.72 2.62
CA GLY A 106 7.43 11.60 3.77
C GLY A 106 7.92 11.03 5.11
N LEU A 107 7.95 9.70 5.25
CA LEU A 107 8.47 8.99 6.41
C LEU A 107 9.97 8.66 6.32
N ALA A 108 10.65 9.00 5.20
CA ALA A 108 12.00 8.52 4.92
C ALA A 108 13.03 8.93 5.99
N GLY A 109 12.88 10.11 6.61
CA GLY A 109 13.73 10.53 7.73
C GLY A 109 13.62 9.61 8.94
N ALA A 110 12.38 9.40 9.44
CA ALA A 110 12.10 8.52 10.56
C ALA A 110 12.42 7.04 10.24
N LEU A 111 12.18 6.62 8.99
CA LEU A 111 12.59 5.30 8.52
C LEU A 111 14.11 5.16 8.53
N ARG A 112 14.87 6.15 8.05
CA ARG A 112 16.34 6.07 8.04
C ARG A 112 16.93 5.94 9.44
N GLU A 113 16.35 6.63 10.42
CA GLU A 113 16.69 6.48 11.84
C GLU A 113 16.31 5.09 12.38
N ALA A 114 15.13 4.58 12.01
CA ALA A 114 14.69 3.23 12.34
C ALA A 114 15.50 2.13 11.63
N THR A 115 16.11 2.42 10.47
CA THR A 115 16.74 1.45 9.56
C THR A 115 18.24 1.65 9.37
N ALA A 116 18.94 2.26 10.33
CA ALA A 116 20.40 2.13 10.44
C ALA A 116 20.86 0.65 10.49
N ALA A 117 19.93 -0.31 10.60
CA ALA A 117 20.06 -1.76 10.45
C ALA A 117 19.64 -2.34 9.06
N GLY A 118 19.69 -1.57 7.97
CA GLY A 118 20.00 -2.11 6.63
C GLY A 118 18.92 -2.84 5.81
N THR A 119 17.61 -2.72 6.05
CA THR A 119 16.63 -3.57 5.33
C THR A 119 15.33 -2.87 4.88
N LEU A 120 15.44 -1.91 3.95
CA LEU A 120 14.24 -1.39 3.23
C LEU A 120 14.23 -1.72 1.74
N LYS A 121 15.36 -2.12 1.17
CA LYS A 121 15.45 -2.50 -0.25
C LYS A 121 14.84 -3.87 -0.53
N SER A 122 14.89 -4.84 0.39
CA SER A 122 14.42 -6.21 0.11
C SER A 122 12.94 -6.48 0.40
N LEU A 123 12.29 -5.69 1.28
CA LEU A 123 10.93 -5.99 1.75
C LEU A 123 9.81 -5.57 0.78
N ALA A 124 10.12 -4.78 -0.25
CA ALA A 124 9.13 -4.26 -1.18
C ALA A 124 9.10 -4.99 -2.53
N HIS A 125 10.21 -5.60 -2.97
CA HIS A 125 10.30 -6.08 -4.36
C HIS A 125 9.66 -7.45 -4.60
N GLY A 126 9.53 -8.34 -3.61
CA GLY A 126 8.87 -9.64 -3.83
C GLY A 126 7.34 -9.51 -3.90
N PRO A 127 6.68 -9.13 -2.78
CA PRO A 127 5.21 -9.10 -2.72
C PRO A 127 4.55 -8.11 -3.69
N LEU A 128 5.15 -6.93 -3.93
CA LEU A 128 4.58 -5.97 -4.89
C LEU A 128 4.70 -6.48 -6.32
N THR A 129 5.81 -7.15 -6.67
CA THR A 129 6.01 -7.74 -8.00
C THR A 129 5.03 -8.89 -8.24
N GLU A 130 4.77 -9.72 -7.22
CA GLU A 130 3.74 -10.75 -7.31
C GLU A 130 2.34 -10.16 -7.49
N ALA A 131 2.01 -9.11 -6.72
CA ALA A 131 0.72 -8.44 -6.80
C ALA A 131 0.47 -7.83 -8.19
N VAL A 132 1.45 -7.11 -8.74
CA VAL A 132 1.32 -6.53 -10.09
C VAL A 132 1.34 -7.58 -11.19
N GLY A 133 2.11 -8.67 -11.02
CA GLY A 133 2.12 -9.80 -11.95
C GLY A 133 0.72 -10.38 -12.15
N ARG A 134 -0.02 -10.59 -11.06
CA ARG A 134 -1.41 -11.07 -11.12
C ARG A 134 -2.32 -10.12 -11.89
N LEU A 135 -2.20 -8.82 -11.65
CA LEU A 135 -3.00 -7.81 -12.35
C LEU A 135 -2.67 -7.76 -13.84
N LEU A 136 -1.38 -7.81 -14.20
CA LEU A 136 -0.94 -7.81 -15.60
C LEU A 136 -1.41 -9.06 -16.33
N THR A 137 -1.26 -10.24 -15.73
CA THR A 137 -1.78 -11.50 -16.29
C THR A 137 -3.27 -11.42 -16.55
N ALA A 138 -4.07 -10.97 -15.56
CA ALA A 138 -5.51 -10.83 -15.73
C ALA A 138 -5.89 -9.81 -16.83
N CYS A 139 -5.14 -8.72 -16.95
CA CYS A 139 -5.34 -7.74 -18.01
C CYS A 139 -5.05 -8.32 -19.40
N GLU A 140 -3.96 -9.10 -19.53
CA GLU A 140 -3.54 -9.75 -20.77
C GLU A 140 -4.55 -10.82 -21.19
N GLU A 141 -5.00 -11.68 -20.27
CA GLU A 141 -6.05 -12.69 -20.48
C GLU A 141 -7.38 -12.05 -20.92
N ALA A 142 -7.73 -10.89 -20.34
CA ALA A 142 -8.91 -10.13 -20.73
C ALA A 142 -8.76 -9.38 -22.07
N GLY A 143 -7.57 -9.39 -22.67
CA GLY A 143 -7.23 -8.67 -23.90
C GLY A 143 -7.31 -7.15 -23.76
N THR A 144 -7.11 -6.63 -22.54
CA THR A 144 -7.25 -5.19 -22.23
C THR A 144 -5.93 -4.44 -22.27
N ILE A 145 -4.81 -5.16 -22.22
CA ILE A 145 -3.46 -4.66 -22.46
C ILE A 145 -2.81 -5.46 -23.58
N ARG A 146 -1.72 -4.92 -24.12
CA ARG A 146 -0.86 -5.63 -25.08
C ARG A 146 -0.21 -6.86 -24.41
N PRO A 147 0.00 -7.95 -25.16
CA PRO A 147 0.69 -9.11 -24.62
C PRO A 147 2.18 -8.87 -24.42
N GLY A 148 2.79 -9.66 -23.54
CA GLY A 148 4.23 -9.69 -23.33
C GLY A 148 4.76 -8.55 -22.45
N VAL A 149 3.91 -7.93 -21.63
CA VAL A 149 4.33 -6.95 -20.62
C VAL A 149 4.91 -7.71 -19.43
N THR A 150 6.20 -7.52 -19.16
CA THR A 150 6.82 -8.12 -17.97
C THR A 150 6.58 -7.26 -16.73
N THR A 151 6.61 -7.87 -15.55
CA THR A 151 6.54 -7.12 -14.28
C THR A 151 7.71 -6.15 -14.13
N ASP A 152 8.90 -6.53 -14.61
CA ASP A 152 10.10 -5.71 -14.52
C ASP A 152 9.98 -4.46 -15.41
N ASP A 153 9.54 -4.62 -16.66
CA ASP A 153 9.29 -3.49 -17.58
C ASP A 153 8.23 -2.55 -17.03
N PHE A 154 7.17 -3.11 -16.45
CA PHE A 154 6.13 -2.33 -15.79
C PHE A 154 6.69 -1.51 -14.63
N MET A 155 7.45 -2.14 -13.74
CA MET A 155 8.04 -1.47 -12.57
C MET A 155 9.02 -0.38 -13.01
N LEU A 156 9.79 -0.60 -14.08
CA LEU A 156 10.63 0.42 -14.70
C LEU A 156 9.81 1.57 -15.29
N ALA A 157 8.69 1.28 -15.96
CA ALA A 157 7.83 2.30 -16.55
C ALA A 157 7.21 3.23 -15.49
N ILE A 158 6.86 2.71 -14.31
CA ILE A 158 6.32 3.51 -13.20
C ILE A 158 7.41 4.05 -12.24
N ALA A 159 8.68 3.73 -12.46
CA ALA A 159 9.79 4.12 -11.57
C ALA A 159 9.89 5.65 -11.35
N GLY A 160 9.41 6.44 -12.32
CA GLY A 160 9.33 7.89 -12.20
C GLY A 160 8.48 8.39 -11.02
N LEU A 161 7.56 7.57 -10.49
CA LEU A 161 6.79 7.88 -9.27
C LEU A 161 7.71 8.13 -8.07
N TRP A 162 8.80 7.39 -7.94
CA TRP A 162 9.76 7.54 -6.82
C TRP A 162 10.64 8.78 -6.94
N LEU A 163 10.56 9.50 -8.05
CA LEU A 163 11.29 10.75 -8.29
C LEU A 163 10.42 12.00 -8.05
N ILE A 164 9.13 11.82 -7.78
CA ILE A 164 8.23 12.94 -7.49
C ILE A 164 8.50 13.43 -6.06
N ASP A 165 8.61 14.75 -5.90
CA ASP A 165 8.74 15.38 -4.59
C ASP A 165 7.43 15.25 -3.80
N PRO A 166 7.41 14.52 -2.66
CA PRO A 166 6.22 14.31 -1.85
C PRO A 166 5.69 15.59 -1.20
N HIS A 167 6.48 16.67 -1.15
CA HIS A 167 6.09 17.96 -0.58
C HIS A 167 5.38 18.90 -1.57
N THR A 168 5.22 18.48 -2.82
CA THR A 168 4.48 19.21 -3.85
C THR A 168 3.04 18.69 -4.00
N ASP A 169 2.22 19.35 -4.83
CA ASP A 169 0.93 18.81 -5.27
C ASP A 169 1.16 17.64 -6.25
N TRP A 170 1.55 16.51 -5.68
CA TRP A 170 2.06 15.35 -6.40
C TRP A 170 0.93 14.53 -7.05
N GLN A 171 -0.28 14.56 -6.49
CA GLN A 171 -1.39 13.69 -6.91
C GLN A 171 -1.75 13.90 -8.39
N PRO A 172 -1.95 15.14 -8.89
CA PRO A 172 -2.25 15.34 -10.30
C PRO A 172 -1.11 14.89 -11.21
N ARG A 173 0.14 15.06 -10.77
CA ARG A 173 1.32 14.65 -11.54
C ARG A 173 1.44 13.13 -11.61
N ALA A 174 1.28 12.44 -10.48
CA ALA A 174 1.29 10.98 -10.40
C ALA A 174 0.16 10.37 -11.25
N SER A 175 -1.07 10.90 -11.16
CA SER A 175 -2.19 10.43 -11.99
C SER A 175 -1.87 10.53 -13.48
N ARG A 176 -1.41 11.69 -13.95
CA ARG A 176 -1.06 11.86 -15.38
C ARG A 176 0.02 10.88 -15.84
N LEU A 177 1.04 10.63 -15.03
CA LEU A 177 2.10 9.67 -15.37
C LEU A 177 1.57 8.23 -15.44
N LEU A 178 0.71 7.83 -14.49
CA LEU A 178 0.08 6.51 -14.48
C LEU A 178 -0.90 6.33 -15.63
N ASP A 179 -1.62 7.39 -16.01
CA ASP A 179 -2.52 7.39 -17.16
C ASP A 179 -1.73 7.24 -18.47
N LEU A 180 -0.55 7.85 -18.58
CA LEU A 180 0.36 7.64 -19.72
C LEU A 180 0.84 6.19 -19.80
N VAL A 181 1.22 5.59 -18.65
CA VAL A 181 1.60 4.17 -18.60
C VAL A 181 0.42 3.29 -19.02
N MET A 182 -0.77 3.51 -18.48
CA MET A 182 -1.97 2.76 -18.86
C MET A 182 -2.33 2.90 -20.34
N ALA A 183 -2.18 4.10 -20.92
CA ALA A 183 -2.36 4.30 -22.35
C ALA A 183 -1.35 3.49 -23.17
N GLY A 184 -0.08 3.45 -22.74
CA GLY A 184 0.97 2.63 -23.34
C GLY A 184 0.68 1.13 -23.25
N LEU A 185 0.20 0.65 -22.10
CA LEU A 185 -0.19 -0.75 -21.90
C LEU A 185 -1.38 -1.15 -22.79
N ARG A 186 -2.37 -0.26 -22.94
CA ARG A 186 -3.54 -0.49 -23.81
C ARG A 186 -3.19 -0.41 -25.30
N SER A 187 -2.10 0.26 -25.66
CA SER A 187 -1.68 0.37 -27.05
C SER A 187 -1.28 -1.00 -27.61
N GLY A 188 -2.03 -1.48 -28.60
CA GLY A 188 -1.83 -2.82 -29.16
C GLY A 188 -2.53 -3.96 -28.40
N ALA A 189 -3.44 -3.65 -27.48
CA ALA A 189 -4.38 -4.63 -26.96
C ALA A 189 -5.15 -5.29 -28.13
N PRO A 190 -5.37 -6.62 -28.12
CA PRO A 190 -6.11 -7.31 -29.17
C PRO A 190 -7.46 -6.62 -29.38
N ARG A 191 -7.76 -6.17 -30.61
CA ARG A 191 -9.10 -5.65 -30.90
C ARG A 191 -10.07 -6.77 -30.59
N ARG A 192 -11.02 -6.55 -29.67
CA ARG A 192 -12.15 -7.48 -29.50
C ARG A 192 -12.84 -7.56 -30.85
N GLY A 193 -12.67 -8.68 -31.54
CA GLY A 193 -13.32 -8.94 -32.80
C GLY A 193 -14.82 -8.82 -32.58
N SER A 194 -15.46 -7.91 -33.30
CA SER A 194 -16.91 -7.90 -33.47
C SER A 194 -17.29 -9.22 -34.12
N ALA A 195 -17.78 -10.16 -33.31
CA ALA A 195 -18.59 -11.28 -33.76
C ALA A 195 -19.98 -10.77 -34.17
#